data_AF-A0A2P6PCW8-F1
#
_entry.id   AF-A0A2P6PCW8-F1
#
_cell.length_a   1.000
_cell.length_b   1.000
_cell.length_c   1.000
_cell.angle_alpha   90.00
_cell.angle_beta   90.00
_cell.angle_gamma   90.00
#
_symmetry.space_group_name_H-M   'P 1'
#
loop_
_entity.id
_entity.type
_entity.pdbx_description
1 polymer ?
#
loop_
_entity_poly.entity_id
_entity_poly.type
_entity_poly.pdbx_seq_one_letter_code
_entity_poly.pdbx_strand_id
1 'polypeptide(L)'
;MEVKARAVGKIILFGEHAVVHGSTAVSASIDLCTYATLCLPAHSDNNGLLRLEPKDIGLEFLWPDIGLEFLWPVGRIKEALSGIDVPNPSTPTSCPAEVNKSLAILVEELNILEAKIGIAAGVWAFLWLCSSIQGYGTVPATVIISSELPLGSGLGLSAALCVAFSGALLAYSDYASLDFSHQGWLDFGGSELDLLNKWAFEGEKIIHGKPSGIDNTAHMLIDKGIGEKMLSSVEIFSFLICLNFVHETGNMIKFRSGSLTRLKSNMPLKMLITNTKVGRNTKALVAGVSERTLRHPDSKCYGFCV
;
A
#
# COMPACT_ATOMS: atom_id res chain seq x y z
N MET A 1 -22.13 -12.91 -2.09
CA MET A 1 -21.90 -11.58 -2.71
C MET A 1 -20.40 -11.37 -2.80
N GLU A 2 -19.91 -10.82 -3.90
CA GLU A 2 -18.47 -10.68 -4.18
C GLU A 2 -18.17 -9.26 -4.63
N VAL A 3 -17.15 -8.63 -4.02
CA VAL A 3 -16.63 -7.32 -4.39
C VAL A 3 -15.18 -7.48 -4.78
N LYS A 4 -14.78 -6.96 -5.94
CA LYS A 4 -13.40 -7.05 -6.44
C LYS A 4 -12.84 -5.66 -6.70
N ALA A 5 -11.68 -5.38 -6.13
CA ALA A 5 -10.91 -4.16 -6.38
C ALA A 5 -9.56 -4.51 -7.01
N ARG A 6 -9.03 -3.56 -7.79
CA ARG A 6 -7.71 -3.68 -8.43
C ARG A 6 -6.89 -2.41 -8.22
N ALA A 7 -5.58 -2.57 -8.10
CA ALA A 7 -4.60 -1.51 -8.04
C ALA A 7 -3.43 -1.82 -8.96
N VAL A 8 -2.87 -0.82 -9.62
CA VAL A 8 -1.74 -0.99 -10.53
C VAL A 8 -0.42 -0.73 -9.81
N GLY A 9 0.64 -1.37 -10.26
CA GLY A 9 2.00 -1.04 -9.82
C GLY A 9 2.49 0.29 -10.38
N LYS A 10 3.71 0.65 -10.00
CA LYS A 10 4.43 1.81 -10.53
C LYS A 10 5.82 1.47 -11.05
N ILE A 11 6.36 2.37 -11.85
CA ILE A 11 7.79 2.44 -12.17
C ILE A 11 8.26 3.89 -12.17
N ILE A 12 9.45 4.17 -11.65
CA ILE A 12 10.06 5.50 -11.79
C ILE A 12 10.74 5.52 -13.15
N LEU A 13 10.34 6.46 -14.01
CA LEU A 13 10.93 6.63 -15.34
C LEU A 13 12.19 7.49 -15.27
N PHE A 14 12.16 8.55 -14.45
CA PHE A 14 13.26 9.49 -14.31
C PHE A 14 13.36 10.03 -12.88
N GLY A 15 14.58 10.37 -12.46
CA GLY A 15 14.82 11.15 -11.24
C GLY A 15 14.85 10.36 -9.93
N GLU A 16 15.03 9.04 -9.97
CA GLU A 16 15.02 8.16 -8.81
C GLU A 16 15.83 8.67 -7.62
N HIS A 17 17.11 9.01 -7.79
CA HIS A 17 17.94 9.49 -6.68
C HIS A 17 18.04 11.03 -6.67
N ALA A 18 17.83 11.68 -7.82
CA ALA A 18 17.90 13.12 -7.96
C ALA A 18 16.79 13.83 -7.16
N VAL A 19 15.64 13.18 -6.99
CA VAL A 19 14.49 13.73 -6.25
C VAL A 19 14.77 13.90 -4.75
N VAL A 20 15.68 13.12 -4.16
CA VAL A 20 16.17 13.34 -2.77
C VAL A 20 16.78 14.75 -2.63
N HIS A 21 17.36 15.25 -3.72
CA HIS A 21 18.08 16.52 -3.75
C HIS A 21 17.24 17.66 -4.38
N GLY A 22 15.92 17.53 -4.38
CA GLY A 22 14.99 18.57 -4.86
C GLY A 22 14.81 18.64 -6.39
N SER A 23 15.37 17.68 -7.12
CA SER A 23 15.13 17.56 -8.56
C SER A 23 13.76 16.98 -8.87
N THR A 24 13.37 17.05 -10.13
CA THR A 24 12.12 16.45 -10.60
C THR A 24 12.29 14.94 -10.77
N ALA A 25 11.30 14.16 -10.35
CA ALA A 25 11.14 12.78 -10.77
C ALA A 25 9.82 12.58 -11.51
N VAL A 26 9.80 11.57 -12.37
CA VAL A 26 8.62 11.18 -13.15
C VAL A 26 8.42 9.69 -12.96
N SER A 27 7.19 9.29 -12.65
CA SER A 27 6.80 7.89 -12.51
C SER A 27 5.55 7.61 -13.32
N ALA A 28 5.39 6.36 -13.74
CA ALA A 28 4.24 5.89 -14.47
C ALA A 28 3.62 4.69 -13.79
N SER A 29 2.31 4.52 -13.95
CA SER A 29 1.64 3.26 -13.65
C SER A 29 2.14 2.18 -14.60
N ILE A 30 2.32 0.96 -14.12
CA ILE A 30 2.58 -0.20 -14.99
C ILE A 30 1.33 -1.07 -15.06
N ASP A 31 1.16 -1.74 -16.19
CA ASP A 31 0.06 -2.69 -16.42
C ASP A 31 0.35 -4.04 -15.76
N LEU A 32 0.69 -3.99 -14.46
CA LEU A 32 0.80 -5.13 -13.55
C LEU A 32 -0.10 -4.84 -12.36
N CYS A 33 -1.09 -5.68 -12.14
CA CYS A 33 -2.14 -5.43 -11.17
C CYS A 33 -2.04 -6.30 -9.91
N THR A 34 -2.47 -5.71 -8.80
CA THR A 34 -2.84 -6.40 -7.57
C THR A 34 -4.36 -6.35 -7.43
N TYR A 35 -4.96 -7.48 -7.09
CA TYR A 35 -6.39 -7.68 -6.94
C TYR A 35 -6.70 -8.09 -5.50
N ALA A 36 -7.76 -7.51 -4.95
CA ALA A 36 -8.36 -7.95 -3.70
C ALA A 36 -9.83 -8.29 -3.96
N THR A 37 -10.24 -9.49 -3.60
CA THR A 37 -11.60 -10.00 -3.78
C THR A 37 -12.19 -10.33 -2.42
N LEU A 38 -13.24 -9.61 -2.02
CA LEU A 38 -13.97 -9.82 -0.79
C LEU A 38 -15.22 -10.65 -1.09
N CYS A 39 -15.26 -11.86 -0.53
CA CYS A 39 -16.37 -12.80 -0.65
C CYS A 39 -17.10 -12.91 0.69
N LEU A 40 -18.41 -12.66 0.69
CA LEU A 40 -19.23 -12.93 1.86
C LEU A 40 -19.61 -14.41 1.94
N PRO A 41 -19.61 -15.01 3.13
CA PRO A 41 -20.11 -16.36 3.33
C PRO A 41 -21.58 -16.43 2.93
N ALA A 42 -21.96 -17.52 2.27
CA ALA A 42 -23.36 -17.82 2.05
C ALA A 42 -24.07 -18.02 3.40
N HIS A 43 -25.38 -17.76 3.47
CA HIS A 43 -26.17 -17.84 4.71
C HIS A 43 -26.04 -19.17 5.50
N SER A 44 -25.49 -20.24 4.90
CA SER A 44 -25.23 -21.54 5.51
C SER A 44 -23.85 -21.73 6.16
N ASP A 45 -22.85 -20.89 5.84
CA ASP A 45 -21.44 -21.04 6.30
C ASP A 45 -21.02 -19.91 7.26
N ASN A 46 -21.89 -19.53 8.19
CA ASN A 46 -21.59 -18.48 9.16
C ASN A 46 -20.73 -19.00 10.32
N ASN A 47 -19.48 -19.38 10.03
CA ASN A 47 -18.52 -19.75 11.07
C ASN A 47 -17.98 -18.53 11.86
N GLY A 48 -18.43 -17.31 11.55
CA GLY A 48 -17.97 -16.11 12.24
C GLY A 48 -16.47 -15.82 12.03
N LEU A 49 -15.90 -16.26 10.89
CA LEU A 49 -14.46 -16.16 10.60
C LEU A 49 -14.17 -15.07 9.58
N LEU A 50 -13.09 -14.32 9.82
CA LEU A 50 -12.41 -13.52 8.81
C LEU A 50 -11.25 -14.35 8.24
N ARG A 51 -11.21 -14.51 6.92
CA ARG A 51 -10.17 -15.27 6.21
C ARG A 51 -9.38 -14.35 5.28
N LEU A 52 -8.07 -14.51 5.23
CA LEU A 52 -7.19 -13.87 4.25
C LEU A 52 -6.41 -14.94 3.48
N GLU A 53 -6.63 -15.00 2.18
CA GLU A 53 -6.05 -15.98 1.25
C GLU A 53 -5.15 -15.27 0.22
N PRO A 54 -3.84 -15.16 0.45
CA PRO A 54 -2.89 -14.78 -0.58
C PRO A 54 -2.73 -15.87 -1.65
N LYS A 55 -3.24 -15.63 -2.86
CA LYS A 55 -3.01 -16.43 -4.07
C LYS A 55 -2.00 -15.71 -4.96
N ASP A 56 -1.09 -16.45 -5.59
CA ASP A 56 -0.24 -15.94 -6.68
C ASP A 56 0.59 -14.66 -6.41
N ILE A 57 0.88 -14.28 -5.16
CA ILE A 57 1.72 -13.10 -4.84
C ILE A 57 3.22 -13.39 -5.07
N GLY A 58 3.55 -14.33 -5.96
CA GLY A 58 4.92 -14.87 -6.11
C GLY A 58 5.44 -15.56 -4.84
N LEU A 59 4.54 -15.95 -3.94
CA LEU A 59 4.84 -16.65 -2.68
C LEU A 59 5.04 -18.16 -2.88
N GLU A 60 4.64 -18.70 -4.02
CA GLU A 60 4.80 -20.10 -4.43
C GLU A 60 6.25 -20.60 -4.33
N PHE A 61 7.23 -19.73 -4.58
CA PHE A 61 8.66 -20.06 -4.45
C PHE A 61 9.14 -20.06 -2.98
N LEU A 62 8.39 -19.42 -2.07
CA LEU A 62 8.68 -19.30 -0.65
C LEU A 62 7.86 -20.26 0.23
N TRP A 63 6.79 -20.86 -0.32
CA TRP A 63 5.99 -21.94 0.24
C TRP A 63 5.44 -22.83 -0.89
N PRO A 64 6.19 -23.87 -1.30
CA PRO A 64 5.74 -24.81 -2.33
C PRO A 64 4.56 -25.69 -1.88
N ASP A 65 4.40 -25.89 -0.56
CA ASP A 65 3.54 -26.97 -0.02
C ASP A 65 2.39 -26.49 0.88
N ILE A 66 2.20 -25.19 1.09
CA ILE A 66 1.17 -24.67 2.00
C ILE A 66 0.46 -23.49 1.35
N GLY A 67 -0.82 -23.68 1.00
CA GLY A 67 -1.73 -22.56 0.80
C GLY A 67 -1.74 -21.72 2.07
N LEU A 68 -1.15 -20.53 2.01
CA LEU A 68 -1.16 -19.59 3.13
C LEU A 68 -2.60 -19.12 3.30
N GLU A 69 -3.23 -19.52 4.39
CA GLU A 69 -4.54 -19.03 4.80
C GLU A 69 -4.39 -18.47 6.22
N PHE A 70 -4.81 -17.22 6.41
CA PHE A 70 -4.88 -16.61 7.73
C PHE A 70 -6.33 -16.52 8.17
N LEU A 71 -6.59 -16.94 9.41
CA LEU A 71 -7.93 -17.16 9.93
C LEU A 71 -8.05 -16.52 11.31
N TRP A 72 -9.09 -15.70 11.50
CA TRP A 72 -9.41 -15.14 12.79
C TRP A 72 -10.90 -15.25 13.09
N PRO A 73 -11.29 -15.71 14.29
CA PRO A 73 -12.65 -15.52 14.78
C PRO A 73 -12.94 -14.02 14.90
N VAL A 74 -14.04 -13.56 14.31
CA VAL A 74 -14.49 -12.16 14.42
C VAL A 74 -14.67 -11.76 15.89
N GLY A 75 -15.15 -12.69 16.74
CA GLY A 75 -15.24 -12.48 18.19
C GLY A 75 -13.88 -12.16 18.82
N ARG A 76 -12.80 -12.82 18.39
CA ARG A 76 -11.44 -12.58 18.89
C ARG A 76 -10.91 -11.21 18.48
N ILE A 77 -11.16 -10.80 17.23
CA ILE A 77 -10.82 -9.45 16.75
C ILE A 77 -11.57 -8.40 17.58
N LYS A 78 -12.88 -8.60 17.79
CA LYS A 78 -13.72 -7.69 18.57
C LYS A 78 -13.27 -7.60 20.04
N GLU A 79 -12.90 -8.71 20.66
CA GLU A 79 -12.35 -8.74 22.01
C GLU A 79 -11.03 -7.97 22.11
N ALA A 80 -10.12 -8.21 21.17
CA ALA A 80 -8.81 -7.53 21.12
C ALA A 80 -8.94 -6.01 20.95
N LEU A 81 -10.04 -5.55 20.35
CA LEU A 81 -10.34 -4.14 20.08
C LEU A 81 -11.41 -3.57 21.03
N SER A 82 -11.84 -4.33 22.05
CA SER A 82 -12.88 -3.89 22.97
C SER A 82 -12.43 -2.72 23.86
N GLY A 83 -13.28 -1.70 23.98
CA GLY A 83 -13.00 -0.51 24.80
C GLY A 83 -12.23 0.60 24.08
N ILE A 84 -12.00 0.48 22.77
CA ILE A 84 -11.38 1.50 21.92
C ILE A 84 -12.47 2.16 21.08
N ASP A 85 -12.38 3.47 20.84
CA ASP A 85 -13.30 4.18 19.95
C ASP A 85 -13.12 3.71 18.51
N VAL A 86 -14.22 3.30 17.86
CA VAL A 86 -14.21 2.87 16.46
C VAL A 86 -13.78 4.06 15.59
N PRO A 87 -12.73 3.94 14.76
CA PRO A 87 -12.40 4.96 13.78
C PRO A 87 -13.61 5.16 12.88
N ASN A 88 -14.07 6.41 12.71
CA ASN A 88 -15.14 6.67 11.75
C ASN A 88 -14.62 6.34 10.33
N PRO A 89 -15.28 5.44 9.56
CA PRO A 89 -14.85 5.06 8.22
C PRO A 89 -14.70 6.25 7.26
N SER A 90 -15.40 7.35 7.51
CA SER A 90 -15.31 8.60 6.72
C SER A 90 -14.13 9.50 7.11
N THR A 91 -13.45 9.23 8.23
CA THR A 91 -12.28 10.00 8.70
C THR A 91 -11.08 9.08 8.96
N PRO A 92 -10.24 8.85 7.94
CA PRO A 92 -9.03 8.06 8.05
C PRO A 92 -8.14 8.58 9.17
N THR A 93 -7.77 7.69 10.08
CA THR A 93 -6.98 8.02 11.27
C THR A 93 -5.79 7.08 11.32
N SER A 94 -4.68 7.53 11.93
CA SER A 94 -3.53 6.65 12.17
C SER A 94 -3.83 5.62 13.25
N CYS A 95 -3.28 4.41 13.08
CA CYS A 95 -3.42 3.31 14.02
C CYS A 95 -2.98 3.75 15.43
N PRO A 96 -3.90 3.84 16.42
CA PRO A 96 -3.55 4.17 17.79
C PRO A 96 -2.57 3.16 18.38
N ALA A 97 -1.71 3.59 19.30
CA ALA A 97 -0.67 2.71 19.88
C ALA A 97 -1.28 1.49 20.60
N GLU A 98 -2.43 1.67 21.23
CA GLU A 98 -3.21 0.62 21.89
C GLU A 98 -3.73 -0.41 20.88
N VAL A 99 -4.37 0.05 19.80
CA VAL A 99 -4.84 -0.84 18.71
C VAL A 99 -3.68 -1.58 18.07
N ASN A 100 -2.58 -0.88 17.84
CA ASN A 100 -1.38 -1.45 17.23
C ASN A 100 -0.87 -2.63 18.06
N LYS A 101 -0.80 -2.50 19.40
CA LYS A 101 -0.41 -3.61 20.28
C LYS A 101 -1.39 -4.78 20.21
N SER A 102 -2.70 -4.51 20.20
CA SER A 102 -3.71 -5.57 20.08
C SER A 102 -3.61 -6.32 18.75
N LEU A 103 -3.41 -5.62 17.65
CA LEU A 103 -3.24 -6.22 16.33
C LEU A 103 -1.92 -7.00 16.22
N ALA A 104 -0.84 -6.51 16.83
CA ALA A 104 0.44 -7.22 16.87
C ALA A 104 0.27 -8.62 17.48
N ILE A 105 -0.48 -8.73 18.59
CA ILE A 105 -0.77 -10.02 19.23
C ILE A 105 -1.48 -10.98 18.26
N LEU A 106 -2.50 -10.49 17.53
CA LEU A 106 -3.23 -11.31 16.55
C LEU A 106 -2.37 -11.77 15.37
N VAL A 107 -1.34 -11.01 15.01
CA VAL A 107 -0.38 -11.36 13.95
C VAL A 107 0.69 -12.33 14.47
N GLU A 108 1.15 -12.13 15.70
CA GLU A 108 2.09 -13.04 16.38
C GLU A 108 1.48 -14.43 16.59
N GLU A 109 0.18 -14.53 16.90
CA GLU A 109 -0.58 -15.79 17.01
C GLU A 109 -0.50 -16.64 15.71
N LEU A 110 -0.25 -16.03 14.55
CA LEU A 110 -0.11 -16.73 13.27
C LEU A 110 1.25 -17.42 13.09
N ASN A 111 2.22 -17.20 14.00
CA ASN A 111 3.56 -17.78 13.96
C ASN A 111 4.28 -17.60 12.60
N ILE A 112 4.13 -16.41 12.01
CA ILE A 112 4.81 -16.08 10.74
C ILE A 112 6.33 -16.08 11.00
N LEU A 113 7.06 -16.89 10.23
CA LEU A 113 8.51 -17.02 10.37
C LEU A 113 9.22 -15.65 10.27
N GLU A 114 10.17 -15.38 11.18
CA GLU A 114 10.92 -14.11 11.26
C GLU A 114 11.58 -13.68 9.94
N ALA A 115 11.89 -14.62 9.04
CA ALA A 115 12.42 -14.32 7.71
C ALA A 115 11.41 -13.61 6.77
N LYS A 116 10.14 -13.43 7.18
CA LYS A 116 9.03 -12.99 6.32
C LYS A 116 8.27 -11.79 6.89
N ILE A 117 9.02 -10.85 7.46
CA ILE A 117 8.53 -9.59 8.06
C ILE A 117 7.56 -8.84 7.13
N GLY A 118 7.81 -8.81 5.82
CA GLY A 118 6.94 -8.12 4.85
C GLY A 118 5.53 -8.71 4.76
N ILE A 119 5.37 -10.02 4.95
CA ILE A 119 4.06 -10.67 4.95
C ILE A 119 3.32 -10.33 6.24
N ALA A 120 3.99 -10.44 7.39
CA ALA A 120 3.43 -10.06 8.68
C ALA A 120 2.95 -8.60 8.68
N ALA A 121 3.75 -7.70 8.10
CA ALA A 121 3.40 -6.29 7.95
C ALA A 121 2.18 -6.07 7.04
N GLY A 122 2.07 -6.81 5.93
CA GLY A 122 0.89 -6.78 5.05
C GLY A 122 -0.38 -7.33 5.72
N VAL A 123 -0.27 -8.41 6.47
CA VAL A 123 -1.38 -8.99 7.26
C VAL A 123 -1.84 -8.01 8.33
N TRP A 124 -0.89 -7.35 9.00
CA TRP A 124 -1.18 -6.32 9.99
C TRP A 124 -1.94 -5.14 9.37
N ALA A 125 -1.46 -4.62 8.22
CA ALA A 125 -2.15 -3.56 7.49
C ALA A 125 -3.57 -3.97 7.08
N PHE A 126 -3.75 -5.21 6.64
CA PHE A 126 -5.07 -5.77 6.33
C PHE A 126 -6.01 -5.73 7.54
N LEU A 127 -5.59 -6.23 8.70
CA LEU A 127 -6.42 -6.26 9.92
C LEU A 127 -6.80 -4.85 10.39
N TRP A 128 -5.87 -3.90 10.31
CA TRP A 128 -6.16 -2.49 10.62
C TRP A 128 -7.20 -1.90 9.67
N LEU A 129 -6.99 -2.04 8.36
CA LEU A 129 -7.91 -1.50 7.35
C LEU A 129 -9.30 -2.13 7.48
N CYS A 130 -9.36 -3.44 7.68
CA CYS A 130 -10.61 -4.15 7.85
C CYS A 130 -11.37 -3.67 9.09
N SER A 131 -10.69 -3.58 10.24
CA SER A 131 -11.28 -3.12 11.51
C SER A 131 -11.72 -1.66 11.48
N SER A 132 -11.01 -0.82 10.72
CA SER A 132 -11.28 0.62 10.66
C SER A 132 -12.35 0.99 9.64
N ILE A 133 -12.40 0.31 8.48
CA ILE A 133 -13.35 0.60 7.40
C ILE A 133 -14.70 -0.09 7.63
N GLN A 134 -14.70 -1.32 8.16
CA GLN A 134 -15.94 -2.05 8.47
C GLN A 134 -16.43 -1.81 9.90
N GLY A 135 -15.62 -1.16 10.73
CA GLY A 135 -15.82 -1.03 12.18
C GLY A 135 -15.53 -2.33 12.95
N TYR A 136 -15.46 -2.24 14.28
CA TYR A 136 -15.14 -3.38 15.17
C TYR A 136 -16.21 -4.50 15.21
N GLY A 137 -17.25 -4.39 14.37
CA GLY A 137 -18.19 -5.46 14.04
C GLY A 137 -17.82 -6.13 12.72
N THR A 138 -16.52 -6.44 12.51
CA THR A 138 -15.96 -7.04 11.30
C THR A 138 -16.87 -8.15 10.76
N VAL A 139 -17.27 -8.06 9.50
CA VAL A 139 -18.17 -9.05 8.92
C VAL A 139 -17.37 -10.32 8.63
N PRO A 140 -17.89 -11.51 8.95
CA PRO A 140 -17.29 -12.76 8.49
C PRO A 140 -17.16 -12.71 6.97
N ALA A 141 -15.93 -12.86 6.46
CA ALA A 141 -15.64 -12.70 5.04
C ALA A 141 -14.35 -13.43 4.67
N THR A 142 -14.26 -13.82 3.40
CA THR A 142 -13.03 -14.33 2.81
C THR A 142 -12.45 -13.27 1.89
N VAL A 143 -11.20 -12.87 2.14
CA VAL A 143 -10.47 -11.91 1.32
C VAL A 143 -9.39 -12.64 0.56
N ILE A 144 -9.54 -12.72 -0.76
CA ILE A 144 -8.58 -13.35 -1.67
C ILE A 144 -7.73 -12.26 -2.30
N ILE A 145 -6.41 -12.39 -2.19
CA ILE A 145 -5.46 -11.48 -2.81
C ILE A 145 -4.79 -12.18 -3.98
N SER A 146 -4.60 -11.51 -5.11
CA SER A 146 -3.74 -11.99 -6.20
C SER A 146 -2.92 -10.83 -6.76
N SER A 147 -1.67 -11.06 -7.14
CA SER A 147 -0.81 -9.96 -7.60
C SER A 147 0.21 -10.39 -8.64
N GLU A 148 0.24 -9.65 -9.75
CA GLU A 148 1.25 -9.77 -10.80
C GLU A 148 2.57 -9.09 -10.43
N LEU A 149 2.55 -8.23 -9.40
CA LEU A 149 3.74 -7.51 -8.92
C LEU A 149 4.65 -8.40 -8.07
N PRO A 150 5.95 -8.53 -8.42
CA PRO A 150 6.90 -9.29 -7.63
C PRO A 150 7.21 -8.62 -6.28
N LEU A 151 7.19 -9.41 -5.21
CA LEU A 151 7.58 -9.01 -3.86
C LEU A 151 8.98 -8.38 -3.82
N GLY A 152 9.11 -7.27 -3.09
CA GLY A 152 10.40 -6.61 -2.84
C GLY A 152 11.07 -5.94 -4.06
N SER A 153 10.41 -5.93 -5.23
CA SER A 153 10.98 -5.37 -6.47
C SER A 153 11.05 -3.85 -6.51
N GLY A 154 10.32 -3.15 -5.64
CA GLY A 154 10.18 -1.69 -5.67
C GLY A 154 9.15 -1.18 -6.70
N LEU A 155 8.35 -2.08 -7.29
CA LEU A 155 7.25 -1.73 -8.18
C LEU A 155 5.96 -1.29 -7.44
N GLY A 156 6.03 -1.18 -6.10
CA GLY A 156 4.93 -0.64 -5.30
C GLY A 156 3.85 -1.64 -4.90
N LEU A 157 4.19 -2.93 -4.79
CA LEU A 157 3.25 -3.99 -4.36
C LEU A 157 2.54 -3.68 -3.02
N SER A 158 3.26 -3.18 -2.02
CA SER A 158 2.66 -2.90 -0.71
C SER A 158 1.55 -1.85 -0.80
N ALA A 159 1.81 -0.77 -1.54
CA ALA A 159 0.82 0.27 -1.77
C ALA A 159 -0.33 -0.24 -2.66
N ALA A 160 -0.04 -1.07 -3.67
CA ALA A 160 -1.08 -1.70 -4.47
C ALA A 160 -1.98 -2.63 -3.62
N LEU A 161 -1.41 -3.36 -2.65
CA LEU A 161 -2.18 -4.14 -1.68
C LEU A 161 -3.08 -3.24 -0.82
N CYS A 162 -2.55 -2.16 -0.26
CA CYS A 162 -3.34 -1.23 0.55
C CYS A 162 -4.47 -0.58 -0.25
N VAL A 163 -4.20 -0.14 -1.49
CA VAL A 163 -5.23 0.40 -2.40
C VAL A 163 -6.30 -0.63 -2.73
N ALA A 164 -5.91 -1.87 -3.06
CA ALA A 164 -6.86 -2.94 -3.37
C ALA A 164 -7.70 -3.33 -2.15
N PHE A 165 -7.10 -3.45 -0.96
CA PHE A 165 -7.83 -3.70 0.28
C PHE A 165 -8.81 -2.58 0.60
N SER A 166 -8.35 -1.33 0.64
CA SER A 166 -9.21 -0.19 0.95
C SER A 166 -10.35 -0.07 -0.07
N GLY A 167 -10.08 -0.27 -1.35
CA GLY A 167 -11.11 -0.27 -2.40
C GLY A 167 -12.15 -1.36 -2.20
N ALA A 168 -11.74 -2.61 -1.95
CA ALA A 168 -12.67 -3.71 -1.73
C ALA A 168 -13.52 -3.52 -0.45
N LEU A 169 -12.90 -3.00 0.62
CA LEU A 169 -13.56 -2.75 1.90
C LEU A 169 -14.52 -1.56 1.84
N LEU A 170 -14.15 -0.46 1.17
CA LEU A 170 -15.01 0.72 1.00
C LEU A 170 -16.18 0.42 0.07
N ALA A 171 -15.93 -0.20 -1.09
CA ALA A 171 -17.00 -0.61 -2.01
C ALA A 171 -17.99 -1.58 -1.33
N TYR A 172 -17.52 -2.36 -0.35
CA TYR A 172 -18.38 -3.18 0.49
C TYR A 172 -19.19 -2.37 1.51
N SER A 173 -18.57 -1.44 2.23
CA SER A 173 -19.27 -0.56 3.17
C SER A 173 -20.33 0.32 2.46
N ASP A 174 -20.02 0.78 1.24
CA ASP A 174 -20.93 1.56 0.39
C ASP A 174 -21.94 0.70 -0.37
N TYR A 175 -21.77 -0.64 -0.37
CA TYR A 175 -22.70 -1.59 -0.99
C TYR A 175 -24.11 -1.56 -0.37
N ALA A 176 -24.27 -0.91 0.79
CA ALA A 176 -25.58 -0.55 1.32
C ALA A 176 -26.32 0.52 0.48
N SER A 177 -25.71 1.09 -0.56
CA SER A 177 -26.24 2.23 -1.32
C SER A 177 -26.05 2.21 -2.86
N LEU A 178 -25.36 1.22 -3.45
CA LEU A 178 -25.07 1.20 -4.90
C LEU A 178 -26.12 0.44 -5.74
N ASP A 179 -26.45 1.00 -6.91
CA ASP A 179 -27.36 0.44 -7.92
C ASP A 179 -26.62 -0.52 -8.87
N PHE A 180 -27.12 -1.76 -9.02
CA PHE A 180 -26.48 -2.87 -9.74
C PHE A 180 -26.71 -2.87 -11.25
N SER A 181 -26.92 -1.70 -11.85
CA SER A 181 -27.36 -1.61 -13.25
C SER A 181 -26.23 -1.70 -14.28
N HIS A 182 -24.96 -1.77 -13.88
CA HIS A 182 -23.81 -1.80 -14.80
C HIS A 182 -22.91 -3.02 -14.64
N GLN A 183 -22.70 -3.76 -15.75
CA GLN A 183 -21.68 -4.80 -15.88
C GLN A 183 -20.34 -4.17 -16.26
N GLY A 184 -19.32 -4.25 -15.40
CA GLY A 184 -17.97 -3.74 -15.69
C GLY A 184 -17.19 -3.33 -14.43
N TRP A 185 -15.96 -2.85 -14.63
CA TRP A 185 -15.22 -2.15 -13.58
C TRP A 185 -15.84 -0.78 -13.35
N LEU A 186 -16.13 -0.44 -12.10
CA LEU A 186 -16.67 0.86 -11.70
C LEU A 186 -15.55 1.74 -11.14
N ASP A 187 -15.62 3.02 -11.51
CA ASP A 187 -14.74 4.05 -10.97
C ASP A 187 -15.34 4.62 -9.68
N PHE A 188 -14.50 4.79 -8.67
CA PHE A 188 -14.83 5.60 -7.51
C PHE A 188 -14.96 7.07 -7.92
N GLY A 189 -15.95 7.78 -7.38
CA GLY A 189 -16.08 9.22 -7.55
C GLY A 189 -14.92 9.98 -6.92
N GLY A 190 -14.75 11.27 -7.26
CA GLY A 190 -13.60 12.07 -6.78
C GLY A 190 -13.45 12.11 -5.24
N SER A 191 -14.54 12.24 -4.50
CA SER A 191 -14.53 12.23 -3.03
C SER A 191 -14.25 10.85 -2.44
N GLU A 192 -14.70 9.78 -3.10
CA GLU A 192 -14.47 8.40 -2.68
C GLU A 192 -13.02 7.97 -2.96
N LEU A 193 -12.45 8.42 -4.08
CA LEU A 193 -11.02 8.27 -4.40
C LEU A 193 -10.13 8.92 -3.34
N ASP A 194 -10.46 10.14 -2.90
CA ASP A 194 -9.71 10.80 -1.83
C ASP A 194 -9.78 10.01 -0.51
N LEU A 195 -10.94 9.45 -0.19
CA LEU A 195 -11.11 8.60 0.99
C LEU A 195 -10.31 7.29 0.88
N LEU A 196 -10.38 6.63 -0.27
CA LEU A 196 -9.62 5.42 -0.59
C LEU A 196 -8.13 5.68 -0.45
N ASN A 197 -7.63 6.76 -1.04
CA ASN A 197 -6.21 7.13 -0.99
C ASN A 197 -5.75 7.39 0.43
N LYS A 198 -6.56 8.05 1.26
CA LYS A 198 -6.25 8.26 2.67
C LYS A 198 -6.26 6.96 3.47
N TRP A 199 -7.19 6.03 3.21
CA TRP A 199 -7.16 4.73 3.89
C TRP A 199 -5.97 3.88 3.47
N ALA A 200 -5.70 3.80 2.16
CA ALA A 200 -4.54 3.08 1.66
C ALA A 200 -3.22 3.69 2.19
N PHE A 201 -3.20 5.02 2.37
CA PHE A 201 -2.12 5.75 3.03
C PHE A 201 -1.91 5.27 4.48
N GLU A 202 -2.99 5.13 5.27
CA GLU A 202 -2.92 4.59 6.63
C GLU A 202 -2.43 3.14 6.68
N GLY A 203 -2.86 2.30 5.74
CA GLY A 203 -2.41 0.90 5.64
C GLY A 203 -0.90 0.79 5.36
N GLU A 204 -0.38 1.58 4.42
CA GLU A 204 1.05 1.57 4.12
C GLU A 204 1.91 2.07 5.30
N LYS A 205 1.37 2.92 6.20
CA LYS A 205 2.07 3.30 7.44
C LYS A 205 2.38 2.13 8.34
N ILE A 206 1.53 1.11 8.31
CA ILE A 206 1.73 -0.09 9.10
C ILE A 206 2.82 -0.94 8.46
N ILE A 207 2.85 -1.02 7.13
CA ILE A 207 3.82 -1.85 6.40
C ILE A 207 5.24 -1.30 6.52
N HIS A 208 5.41 0.00 6.30
CA HIS A 208 6.74 0.64 6.23
C HIS A 208 7.10 1.45 7.48
N GLY A 209 6.24 1.44 8.50
CA GLY A 209 6.31 2.41 9.60
C GLY A 209 5.91 3.80 9.10
N LYS A 210 6.21 4.85 9.88
CA LYS A 210 5.80 6.26 9.71
C LYS A 210 6.05 6.82 8.30
N PRO A 211 5.11 6.78 7.33
CA PRO A 211 5.20 7.54 6.11
C PRO A 211 4.84 8.94 6.55
N SER A 212 5.69 9.91 6.26
CA SER A 212 5.39 11.31 6.49
C SER A 212 4.19 11.66 5.63
N GLY A 213 2.99 11.46 6.18
CA GLY A 213 1.75 11.98 5.65
C GLY A 213 2.04 13.38 5.28
N ILE A 214 2.07 13.58 3.97
CA ILE A 214 1.92 14.89 3.41
C ILE A 214 0.56 15.30 3.93
N ASP A 215 0.56 15.99 5.06
CA ASP A 215 -0.47 16.98 5.33
C ASP A 215 -0.47 17.85 4.07
N ASN A 216 -1.44 17.55 3.20
CA ASN A 216 -1.99 18.40 2.18
C ASN A 216 -1.08 19.58 1.79
N THR A 217 -0.19 19.39 0.83
CA THR A 217 0.31 20.51 0.01
C THR A 217 1.09 21.62 0.75
N ALA A 218 1.47 21.48 2.02
CA ALA A 218 2.05 22.59 2.78
C ALA A 218 3.34 22.24 3.51
N HIS A 219 4.44 22.81 3.00
CA HIS A 219 5.71 23.10 3.67
C HIS A 219 6.52 21.95 4.29
N MET A 220 7.67 21.67 3.66
CA MET A 220 8.87 21.24 4.38
C MET A 220 10.02 22.19 4.07
N LEU A 221 10.22 23.16 4.96
CA LEU A 221 11.54 23.65 5.36
C LEU A 221 11.71 23.19 6.80
N ILE A 222 12.82 22.53 7.13
CA ILE A 222 13.70 22.84 8.27
C ILE A 222 14.77 21.74 8.38
N ASP A 223 16.02 22.19 8.29
CA ASP A 223 17.20 21.59 8.88
C ASP A 223 17.21 21.84 10.39
N LYS A 224 17.33 20.80 11.21
CA LYS A 224 18.36 20.69 12.26
C LYS A 224 18.25 19.37 13.02
N GLY A 225 19.41 18.75 13.19
CA GLY A 225 19.58 17.40 13.71
C GLY A 225 18.94 17.13 15.05
N ILE A 226 18.37 15.93 15.15
CA ILE A 226 18.56 14.88 16.17
C ILE A 226 18.09 13.59 15.48
N GLY A 227 18.79 12.49 15.72
CA GLY A 227 18.59 11.23 15.02
C GLY A 227 17.21 10.62 15.23
N GLU A 228 16.33 10.79 14.24
CA GLU A 228 15.18 9.92 13.99
C GLU A 228 15.32 9.33 12.59
N LYS A 229 14.87 8.07 12.40
CA LYS A 229 14.91 7.38 11.10
C LYS A 229 13.93 8.09 10.13
N MET A 230 14.44 9.07 9.41
CA MET A 230 13.75 9.80 8.35
C MET A 230 13.68 8.92 7.10
N LEU A 231 12.47 8.57 6.65
CA LEU A 231 12.27 8.01 5.31
C LEU A 231 12.77 9.04 4.29
N SER A 232 13.54 8.59 3.31
CA SER A 232 14.07 9.47 2.27
C SER A 232 12.95 10.00 1.38
N SER A 233 13.11 11.19 0.80
CA SER A 233 12.12 11.78 -0.12
C SER A 233 11.77 10.87 -1.32
N VAL A 234 12.63 9.88 -1.62
CA VAL A 234 12.41 8.85 -2.65
C VAL A 234 11.43 7.79 -2.21
N GLU A 235 11.49 7.39 -0.95
CA GLU A 235 10.54 6.44 -0.37
C GLU A 235 9.17 7.11 -0.26
N ILE A 236 9.11 8.37 0.19
CA ILE A 236 7.89 9.18 0.26
C ILE A 236 7.29 9.37 -1.15
N PHE A 237 8.09 9.79 -2.12
CA PHE A 237 7.66 9.91 -3.52
C PHE A 237 7.14 8.58 -4.06
N SER A 238 7.89 7.50 -3.85
CA SER A 238 7.52 6.15 -4.31
C SER A 238 6.17 5.70 -3.76
N PHE A 239 5.91 6.04 -2.52
CA PHE A 239 4.70 5.72 -1.81
C PHE A 239 3.50 6.55 -2.34
N LEU A 240 3.65 7.87 -2.57
CA LEU A 240 2.56 8.75 -3.03
C LEU A 240 2.08 8.42 -4.44
N ILE A 241 2.98 7.91 -5.27
CA ILE A 241 2.69 7.54 -6.64
C ILE A 241 1.65 6.42 -6.71
N CYS A 242 1.81 5.35 -5.91
CA CYS A 242 0.89 4.22 -5.95
C CYS A 242 -0.51 4.59 -5.48
N LEU A 243 -0.63 5.51 -4.51
CA LEU A 243 -1.91 6.05 -4.07
C LEU A 243 -2.59 6.88 -5.15
N ASN A 244 -1.85 7.49 -6.07
CA ASN A 244 -2.43 8.29 -7.15
C ASN A 244 -2.68 7.48 -8.44
N PHE A 245 -2.29 6.20 -8.47
CA PHE A 245 -2.61 5.27 -9.55
C PHE A 245 -3.73 4.33 -9.13
N VAL A 246 -4.87 4.91 -8.82
CA VAL A 246 -6.11 4.16 -8.80
C VAL A 246 -6.63 4.14 -10.23
N HIS A 247 -6.70 2.95 -10.79
CA HIS A 247 -7.51 2.59 -11.96
C HIS A 247 -6.95 2.80 -13.38
N GLU A 248 -6.19 3.86 -13.68
CA GLU A 248 -5.85 4.16 -15.08
C GLU A 248 -4.39 3.84 -15.43
N THR A 249 -4.21 2.83 -16.29
CA THR A 249 -2.93 2.52 -16.95
C THR A 249 -2.53 3.68 -17.88
N GLY A 250 -1.25 4.02 -17.87
CA GLY A 250 -0.69 5.11 -18.68
C GLY A 250 -0.69 6.48 -18.03
N ASN A 251 -1.15 6.60 -16.78
CA ASN A 251 -0.95 7.84 -16.03
C ASN A 251 0.51 8.01 -15.64
N MET A 252 0.95 9.26 -15.73
CA MET A 252 2.27 9.69 -15.29
C MET A 252 2.13 10.73 -14.19
N ILE A 253 3.06 10.71 -13.25
CA ILE A 253 3.11 11.65 -12.14
C ILE A 253 4.48 12.27 -12.14
N LYS A 254 4.49 13.60 -12.18
CA LYS A 254 5.67 14.41 -11.91
C LYS A 254 5.69 14.77 -10.44
N PHE A 255 6.83 14.62 -9.79
CA PHE A 255 7.06 15.12 -8.45
C PHE A 255 8.27 16.03 -8.40
N ARG A 256 8.18 17.09 -7.61
CA ARG A 256 9.31 17.93 -7.27
C ARG A 256 9.06 18.56 -5.89
N SER A 257 9.94 18.27 -4.95
CA SER A 257 9.96 18.89 -3.61
C SER A 257 8.57 18.95 -2.93
N GLY A 258 7.86 17.82 -2.90
CA GLY A 258 6.54 17.70 -2.26
C GLY A 258 5.36 18.04 -3.16
N SER A 259 5.57 18.67 -4.32
CA SER A 259 4.51 18.96 -5.29
C SER A 259 4.34 17.80 -6.26
N LEU A 260 3.11 17.31 -6.39
CA LEU A 260 2.70 16.30 -7.36
C LEU A 260 1.91 16.95 -8.50
N THR A 261 2.18 16.54 -9.73
CA THR A 261 1.41 16.98 -10.91
C THR A 261 1.13 15.77 -11.79
N ARG A 262 -0.16 15.50 -12.04
CA ARG A 262 -0.58 14.47 -12.98
C ARG A 262 -0.24 14.93 -14.40
N LEU A 263 0.48 14.08 -15.12
CA LEU A 263 0.80 14.24 -16.53
C LEU A 263 -0.14 13.33 -17.31
N LYS A 264 -0.91 13.91 -18.24
CA LYS A 264 -1.73 13.14 -19.18
C LYS A 264 -0.85 12.74 -20.36
N SER A 265 -0.80 11.45 -20.64
CA SER A 265 -0.20 10.90 -21.85
C SER A 265 -1.23 10.00 -22.53
N ASN A 266 -1.47 10.21 -23.81
CA ASN A 266 -2.36 9.36 -24.60
C ASN A 266 -1.57 8.26 -25.35
N MET A 267 -0.27 8.14 -25.07
CA MET A 267 0.64 7.23 -25.75
C MET A 267 0.98 6.06 -24.82
N PRO A 268 0.47 4.84 -25.06
CA PRO A 268 0.87 3.67 -24.27
C PRO A 268 2.34 3.34 -24.54
N LEU A 269 3.13 3.21 -23.48
CA LEU A 269 4.54 2.81 -23.55
C LEU A 269 4.64 1.30 -23.32
N LYS A 270 5.14 0.57 -24.30
CA LYS A 270 5.48 -0.85 -24.13
C LYS A 270 6.87 -0.94 -23.52
N MET A 271 6.98 -1.56 -22.35
CA MET A 271 8.24 -1.70 -21.61
C MET A 271 8.49 -3.16 -21.27
N LEU A 272 9.75 -3.58 -21.35
CA LEU A 272 10.20 -4.85 -20.76
C LEU A 272 10.72 -4.57 -19.35
N ILE A 273 10.07 -5.16 -18.34
CA ILE A 273 10.48 -5.03 -16.94
C ILE A 273 11.31 -6.26 -16.57
N THR A 274 12.56 -6.04 -16.18
CA THR A 274 13.49 -7.11 -15.79
C THR A 274 13.76 -7.05 -14.29
N ASN A 275 13.42 -8.12 -13.58
CA ASN A 275 13.83 -8.30 -12.18
C ASN A 275 15.15 -9.07 -12.12
N THR A 276 16.23 -8.42 -11.69
CA THR A 276 17.56 -9.03 -11.56
C THR A 276 17.64 -10.08 -10.45
N LYS A 277 16.67 -10.11 -9.54
CA LYS A 277 16.63 -10.95 -8.32
C LYS A 277 17.81 -10.70 -7.37
N VAL A 278 18.49 -9.57 -7.51
CA VAL A 278 19.59 -9.16 -6.62
C VAL A 278 19.02 -8.35 -5.47
N GLY A 279 19.28 -8.80 -4.24
CA GLY A 279 18.91 -8.05 -3.03
C GLY A 279 19.61 -6.68 -2.98
N ARG A 280 18.88 -5.63 -2.60
CA ARG A 280 19.40 -4.27 -2.50
C ARG A 280 19.04 -3.63 -1.17
N ASN A 281 19.93 -2.76 -0.69
CA ASN A 281 19.66 -1.90 0.46
C ASN A 281 19.47 -0.46 -0.04
N THR A 282 18.21 -0.08 -0.29
CA THR A 282 17.84 1.25 -0.79
C THR A 282 18.39 2.37 0.08
N LYS A 283 18.36 2.20 1.41
CA LYS A 283 18.90 3.17 2.36
C LYS A 283 20.41 3.36 2.20
N ALA A 284 21.16 2.29 2.01
CA ALA A 284 22.59 2.36 1.76
C ALA A 284 22.91 3.04 0.41
N LEU A 285 22.12 2.77 -0.62
CA LEU A 285 22.27 3.42 -1.94
C LEU A 285 22.03 4.94 -1.85
N VAL A 286 20.95 5.36 -1.20
CA VAL A 286 20.62 6.78 -0.98
C VAL A 286 21.71 7.48 -0.15
N ALA A 287 22.20 6.82 0.91
CA ALA A 287 23.31 7.35 1.72
C ALA A 287 24.59 7.51 0.89
N GLY A 288 24.94 6.51 0.08
CA GLY A 288 26.13 6.56 -0.78
C GLY A 288 26.05 7.62 -1.89
N VAL A 289 24.87 7.89 -2.45
CA VAL A 289 24.67 9.01 -3.38
C VAL A 289 24.80 10.36 -2.66
N SER A 290 24.25 10.47 -1.44
CA SER A 290 24.38 11.69 -0.63
C SER A 290 25.84 11.99 -0.29
N GLU A 291 26.61 10.98 0.11
CA GLU A 291 28.03 11.10 0.40
C GLU A 291 28.85 11.52 -0.84
N ARG A 292 28.59 10.90 -2.00
CA ARG A 292 29.26 11.28 -3.27
C ARG A 292 28.91 12.70 -3.70
N THR A 293 27.67 13.13 -3.47
CA THR A 293 27.21 14.49 -3.75
C THR A 293 27.94 15.53 -2.88
N LEU A 294 28.29 15.19 -1.64
CA LEU A 294 29.11 16.04 -0.77
C LEU A 294 30.58 16.06 -1.21
N ARG A 295 31.14 14.91 -1.60
CA ARG A 295 32.53 14.80 -2.08
C ARG A 295 32.77 15.49 -3.41
N HIS A 296 31.76 15.51 -4.28
CA HIS A 296 31.86 16.06 -5.64
C HIS A 296 30.69 17.01 -5.93
N PRO A 297 30.72 18.25 -5.38
CA PRO A 297 29.61 19.19 -5.49
C PRO A 297 29.30 19.62 -6.94
N ASP A 298 30.30 19.63 -7.82
CA ASP A 298 30.13 20.02 -9.23
C ASP A 298 29.43 18.94 -10.08
N SER A 299 29.40 17.69 -9.62
CA SER A 299 28.73 16.57 -10.31
C SER A 299 27.24 16.44 -9.99
N LYS A 300 26.65 17.36 -9.20
CA LYS A 300 25.21 17.39 -8.88
C LYS A 300 24.28 17.39 -10.10
N CYS A 301 24.77 17.79 -11.27
CA CYS A 301 23.99 17.86 -12.51
C CYS A 301 23.93 16.57 -13.32
N TYR A 302 24.78 15.57 -13.05
CA TYR A 302 24.79 14.32 -13.79
C TYR A 302 24.12 13.24 -12.94
N GLY A 303 22.96 12.77 -13.42
CA GLY A 303 22.15 11.78 -12.70
C GLY A 303 23.00 10.59 -12.24
N PHE A 304 23.10 10.42 -10.92
CA PHE A 304 23.63 9.20 -10.34
C PHE A 304 22.62 8.07 -10.60
N CYS A 305 22.83 7.32 -11.68
CA CYS A 305 22.26 5.99 -11.85
C CYS A 305 23.22 4.98 -11.20
N VAL A 306 22.70 4.12 -10.33
CA VAL A 306 23.42 2.94 -9.80
C VAL A 306 22.78 1.70 -10.38
#